data_AF-A0A1B3ZEI6-F1
#
_entry.id   AF-A0A1B3ZEI6-F1
#
_cell.length_a   1.000
_cell.length_b   1.000
_cell.length_c   1.000
_cell.angle_alpha   90.00
_cell.angle_beta   90.00
_cell.angle_gamma   90.00
#
_symmetry.space_group_name_H-M   'P 1'
#
loop_
_entity.id
_entity.type
_entity.pdbx_description
1 polymer ?
#
loop_
_entity_poly.entity_id
_entity_poly.type
_entity_poly.pdbx_seq_one_letter_code
_entity_poly.pdbx_strand_id
1 'polypeptide(L)'
;MLTHPTLDQLHALGLYGMAKAFGELGKHGDTPQLAHAEWLGLLLDREIVHRHDKRLGARLRHARLRHNAAPEDIDYRSARGLDRRLVEKLLKGDWIDAHDNLALCGPTGIGKSWLACAIGHKACRDNRSVLYTRFPRLLDELALSRGDGRIARKLKSLGQVELLILDVWGLQPLDAQARHDLLEILEDRYGRKSTIVTSQLDIASWHRAIGDPTYADAILDRLLHNAHRIELTGDSLRRAKPTAAG
;
A
#
# COMPACT_ATOMS: atom_id res chain seq x y z
N MET A 1 2.76 40.07 -20.41
CA MET A 1 1.45 39.47 -20.71
C MET A 1 0.56 39.74 -19.51
N LEU A 2 -0.56 40.44 -19.70
CA LEU A 2 -1.53 40.67 -18.63
C LEU A 2 -2.15 39.31 -18.27
N THR A 3 -1.97 38.87 -17.02
CA THR A 3 -2.64 37.68 -16.49
C THR A 3 -4.14 37.97 -16.42
N HIS A 4 -4.95 37.09 -17.02
CA HIS A 4 -6.40 37.21 -16.95
C HIS A 4 -6.86 37.13 -15.47
N PRO A 5 -7.73 38.01 -14.98
CA PRO A 5 -8.11 38.08 -13.55
C PRO A 5 -8.70 36.76 -13.02
N THR A 6 -9.33 35.97 -13.89
CA THR A 6 -9.80 34.61 -13.55
C THR A 6 -8.68 33.66 -13.11
N LEU A 7 -7.46 33.79 -13.63
CA LEU A 7 -6.34 32.95 -13.18
C LEU A 7 -6.00 33.18 -11.70
N ASP A 8 -6.02 34.45 -11.27
CA ASP A 8 -5.76 34.81 -9.88
C ASP A 8 -6.87 34.29 -8.96
N GLN A 9 -8.13 34.37 -9.40
CA GLN A 9 -9.27 33.80 -8.69
C GLN A 9 -9.19 32.28 -8.57
N LEU A 10 -8.84 31.57 -9.66
CA LEU A 10 -8.69 30.12 -9.65
C LEU A 10 -7.56 29.68 -8.70
N HIS A 11 -6.43 30.40 -8.68
CA HIS A 11 -5.35 30.13 -7.73
C HIS A 11 -5.76 30.39 -6.28
N ALA A 12 -6.50 31.48 -6.00
CA ALA A 12 -6.99 31.79 -4.66
C ALA A 12 -7.96 30.71 -4.13
N LEU A 13 -8.75 30.10 -5.02
CA LEU A 13 -9.65 28.98 -4.69
C LEU A 13 -8.94 27.62 -4.64
N GLY A 14 -7.63 27.56 -4.95
CA GLY A 14 -6.87 26.31 -5.02
C GLY A 14 -7.23 25.41 -6.21
N LEU A 15 -7.83 25.98 -7.26
CA LEU A 15 -8.23 25.31 -8.50
C LEU A 15 -7.07 25.30 -9.50
N TYR A 16 -5.93 24.74 -9.09
CA TYR A 16 -4.67 24.82 -9.84
C TYR A 16 -4.72 24.05 -11.18
N GLY A 17 -5.49 22.96 -11.26
CA GLY A 17 -5.71 22.23 -12.50
C GLY A 17 -6.53 23.05 -13.49
N MET A 18 -7.62 23.68 -13.02
CA MET A 18 -8.40 24.61 -13.85
C MET A 18 -7.54 25.79 -14.33
N ALA A 19 -6.73 26.38 -13.44
CA ALA A 19 -5.92 27.54 -13.80
C ALA A 19 -4.89 27.21 -14.88
N LYS A 20 -4.23 26.05 -14.78
CA LYS A 20 -3.32 25.57 -15.82
C LYS A 20 -4.06 25.39 -17.15
N ALA A 21 -5.19 24.70 -17.13
CA ALA A 21 -5.98 24.44 -18.34
C ALA A 21 -6.54 25.73 -18.97
N PHE A 22 -7.01 26.67 -18.15
CA PHE A 22 -7.47 27.99 -18.59
C PHE A 22 -6.36 28.75 -19.32
N GLY A 23 -5.14 28.74 -18.77
CA GLY A 23 -3.98 29.36 -19.41
C GLY A 23 -3.50 28.67 -20.70
N GLU A 24 -3.71 27.36 -20.83
CA GLU A 24 -3.40 26.59 -22.05
C GLU A 24 -4.42 26.85 -23.15
N LEU A 25 -5.71 26.78 -22.84
CA LEU A 25 -6.81 27.03 -23.78
C LEU A 25 -6.78 28.48 -24.31
N GLY A 26 -6.47 29.46 -23.46
CA GLY A 26 -6.36 30.86 -23.87
C GLY A 26 -5.19 31.17 -24.81
N LYS A 27 -4.19 30.27 -24.92
CA LYS A 27 -3.06 30.42 -25.86
C LYS A 27 -3.33 29.80 -27.23
N HIS A 28 -4.24 28.84 -27.30
CA HIS A 28 -4.63 28.20 -28.55
C HIS A 28 -5.85 28.92 -29.13
N GLY A 29 -5.60 30.01 -29.87
CA GLY A 29 -6.62 30.83 -30.54
C GLY A 29 -7.49 30.08 -31.57
N ASP A 30 -7.09 28.85 -31.95
CA ASP A 30 -7.79 27.94 -32.86
C ASP A 30 -8.41 26.73 -32.15
N THR A 31 -8.73 26.85 -30.86
CA THR A 31 -9.55 25.80 -30.23
C THR A 31 -10.88 25.76 -31.00
N PRO A 32 -11.33 24.59 -31.52
CA PRO A 32 -12.65 24.49 -32.15
C PRO A 32 -13.67 25.12 -31.21
N GLN A 33 -14.70 25.80 -31.73
CA GLN A 33 -15.69 26.56 -30.96
C GLN A 33 -16.41 25.62 -29.97
N LEU A 34 -15.77 25.37 -28.82
CA LEU A 34 -16.32 24.59 -27.73
C LEU A 34 -17.52 25.37 -27.22
N ALA A 35 -18.65 24.69 -27.08
CA ALA A 35 -19.77 25.29 -26.39
C ALA A 35 -19.33 25.65 -24.95
N HIS A 36 -19.94 26.68 -24.36
CA HIS A 36 -19.61 27.14 -23.01
C HIS A 36 -19.59 26.00 -21.97
N ALA A 37 -20.50 25.03 -22.11
CA ALA A 37 -20.56 23.85 -21.26
C ALA A 37 -19.37 22.89 -21.46
N GLU A 38 -18.92 22.67 -22.69
CA GLU A 38 -17.79 21.80 -23.01
C GLU A 38 -16.48 22.41 -22.51
N TRP A 39 -16.33 23.73 -22.65
CA TRP A 39 -15.17 24.45 -22.14
C TRP A 39 -15.10 24.37 -20.61
N LEU A 40 -16.21 24.60 -19.90
CA LEU A 40 -16.27 24.44 -18.46
C LEU A 40 -16.00 22.98 -18.03
N GLY A 41 -16.58 22.02 -18.76
CA GLY A 41 -16.35 20.59 -18.53
C GLY A 41 -14.86 20.23 -18.58
N LEU A 42 -14.15 20.69 -19.61
CA LEU A 42 -12.72 20.43 -19.77
C LEU A 42 -11.87 21.03 -18.63
N LEU A 43 -12.22 22.23 -18.14
CA LEU A 43 -11.54 22.81 -16.98
C LEU A 43 -11.77 21.98 -15.71
N LEU A 44 -13.01 21.57 -15.47
CA LEU A 44 -13.37 20.74 -14.31
C LEU A 44 -12.66 19.38 -14.35
N ASP A 45 -12.63 18.73 -15.51
CA ASP A 45 -11.90 17.47 -15.70
C ASP A 45 -10.41 17.63 -15.36
N ARG A 46 -9.79 18.73 -15.80
CA ARG A 46 -8.39 19.03 -15.49
C ARG A 46 -8.14 19.25 -14.00
N GLU A 47 -9.10 19.84 -13.30
CA GLU A 47 -9.03 19.98 -11.84
C GLU A 47 -9.17 18.65 -11.12
N ILE A 48 -10.12 17.81 -11.56
CA ILE A 48 -10.35 16.48 -10.98
C ILE A 48 -9.09 15.64 -11.13
N VAL A 49 -8.50 15.60 -12.33
CA VAL A 49 -7.24 14.89 -12.60
C VAL A 49 -6.11 15.46 -11.74
N HIS A 50 -5.96 16.78 -11.68
CA HIS A 50 -4.93 17.41 -10.87
C HIS A 50 -5.02 17.04 -9.38
N ARG A 51 -6.24 17.07 -8.80
CA ARG A 51 -6.46 16.69 -7.40
C ARG A 51 -6.23 15.21 -7.17
N HIS A 52 -6.68 14.37 -8.10
CA HIS A 52 -6.46 12.94 -8.05
C HIS A 52 -4.95 12.63 -8.01
N ASP A 53 -4.18 13.18 -8.94
CA ASP A 53 -2.74 12.96 -9.05
C ASP A 53 -1.98 13.47 -7.82
N LYS A 54 -2.35 14.64 -7.31
CA LYS A 54 -1.74 15.21 -6.09
C LYS A 54 -1.98 14.30 -4.88
N ARG A 55 -3.19 13.77 -4.74
CA ARG A 55 -3.58 12.86 -3.65
C ARG A 55 -2.91 11.49 -3.78
N LEU A 56 -2.89 10.93 -4.98
CA LEU A 56 -2.18 9.69 -5.29
C LEU A 56 -0.69 9.82 -4.97
N GLY A 57 -0.04 10.89 -5.46
CA GLY A 57 1.37 11.16 -5.19
C GLY A 57 1.67 11.32 -3.70
N ALA A 58 0.80 12.00 -2.94
CA ALA A 58 0.96 12.13 -1.49
C ALA A 58 0.86 10.76 -0.78
N ARG A 59 -0.07 9.90 -1.20
CA ARG A 59 -0.23 8.58 -0.60
C ARG A 59 0.86 7.61 -0.96
N LEU A 60 1.34 7.60 -2.20
CA LEU A 60 2.49 6.79 -2.59
C LEU A 60 3.74 7.17 -1.78
N ARG A 61 3.95 8.48 -1.55
CA ARG A 61 5.03 8.96 -0.66
C ARG A 61 4.84 8.51 0.78
N HIS A 62 3.62 8.59 1.32
CA HIS A 62 3.32 8.14 2.68
C HIS A 62 3.46 6.61 2.84
N ALA A 63 3.07 5.86 1.81
CA ALA A 63 3.06 4.40 1.81
C ALA A 63 4.46 3.81 1.91
N ARG A 64 5.50 4.51 1.42
CA ARG A 64 6.90 4.07 1.50
C ARG A 64 7.09 2.64 0.95
N LEU A 65 6.34 2.30 -0.10
CA LEU A 65 6.40 0.99 -0.74
C LEU A 65 7.83 0.74 -1.24
N ARG A 66 8.43 -0.37 -0.83
CA ARG A 66 9.82 -0.70 -1.15
C ARG A 66 10.05 -0.94 -2.64
N HIS A 67 9.06 -1.49 -3.32
CA HIS A 67 9.13 -1.80 -4.74
C HIS A 67 8.18 -0.90 -5.53
N ASN A 68 8.64 -0.40 -6.67
CA ASN A 68 7.78 0.21 -7.67
C ASN A 68 7.11 -0.92 -8.48
N ALA A 69 6.15 -1.59 -7.84
CA ALA A 69 5.48 -2.77 -8.37
C ALA A 69 4.12 -2.36 -8.94
N ALA A 70 3.95 -2.40 -10.25
CA ALA A 70 2.65 -2.15 -10.86
C ALA A 70 1.82 -3.45 -10.85
N PRO A 71 0.51 -3.41 -10.53
CA PRO A 71 -0.38 -4.56 -10.67
C PRO A 71 -0.36 -5.19 -12.06
N GLU A 72 -0.14 -4.38 -13.09
CA GLU A 72 -0.08 -4.80 -14.49
C GLU A 72 1.16 -5.67 -14.78
N ASP A 73 2.22 -5.53 -13.98
CA ASP A 73 3.49 -6.26 -14.14
C ASP A 73 3.52 -7.60 -13.38
N ILE A 74 2.38 -8.04 -12.82
CA ILE A 74 2.33 -9.31 -12.09
C ILE A 74 2.61 -10.47 -13.06
N ASP A 75 3.72 -11.18 -12.82
CA ASP A 75 4.06 -12.38 -13.57
C ASP A 75 3.24 -13.59 -13.08
N TYR A 76 2.30 -14.01 -13.93
CA TYR A 76 1.48 -15.23 -13.80
C TYR A 76 2.05 -16.43 -14.57
N ARG A 77 3.11 -16.25 -15.37
CA ARG A 77 3.73 -17.31 -16.17
C ARG A 77 4.69 -18.16 -15.35
N SER A 78 5.37 -17.52 -14.39
CA SER A 78 6.23 -18.24 -13.44
C SER A 78 5.41 -19.25 -12.63
N ALA A 79 5.85 -20.51 -12.62
CA ALA A 79 5.20 -21.62 -11.91
C ALA A 79 5.42 -21.52 -10.39
N ARG A 80 4.69 -20.60 -9.74
CA ARG A 80 4.82 -20.30 -8.31
C ARG A 80 3.55 -20.46 -7.48
N GLY A 81 2.58 -21.21 -8.01
CA GLY A 81 1.29 -21.46 -7.35
C GLY A 81 0.39 -20.22 -7.24
N LEU A 82 0.61 -19.18 -8.05
CA LEU A 82 -0.18 -17.95 -8.00
C LEU A 82 -1.47 -18.10 -8.81
N ASP A 83 -2.62 -18.20 -8.14
CA ASP A 83 -3.93 -18.18 -8.79
C ASP A 83 -4.29 -16.77 -9.28
N ARG A 84 -4.36 -16.61 -10.60
CA ARG A 84 -4.73 -15.35 -11.26
C ARG A 84 -6.10 -14.83 -10.83
N ARG A 85 -7.11 -15.70 -10.70
CA ARG A 85 -8.47 -15.28 -10.33
C ARG A 85 -8.51 -14.70 -8.92
N LEU A 86 -7.80 -15.34 -8.00
CA LEU A 86 -7.66 -14.85 -6.63
C LEU A 86 -6.95 -13.50 -6.60
N VAL A 87 -5.84 -13.33 -7.32
CA VAL A 87 -5.10 -12.06 -7.36
C VAL A 87 -5.94 -10.95 -7.97
N GLU A 88 -6.63 -11.20 -9.08
CA GLU A 88 -7.54 -10.22 -9.69
C GLU A 88 -8.66 -9.81 -8.73
N LYS A 89 -9.20 -10.75 -7.94
CA LYS A 89 -10.16 -10.44 -6.86
C LYS A 89 -9.53 -9.57 -5.77
N LEU A 90 -8.33 -9.90 -5.31
CA LEU A 90 -7.63 -9.12 -4.28
C LEU A 90 -7.27 -7.70 -4.74
N LEU A 91 -6.97 -7.52 -6.04
CA LEU A 91 -6.68 -6.22 -6.64
C LEU A 91 -7.91 -5.31 -6.77
N LYS A 92 -9.14 -5.85 -6.70
CA LYS A 92 -10.35 -5.03 -6.60
C LYS A 92 -10.43 -4.30 -5.26
N GLY A 93 -9.85 -4.88 -4.21
CA GLY A 93 -9.74 -4.25 -2.89
C GLY A 93 -10.95 -4.42 -1.98
N ASP A 94 -12.00 -5.16 -2.40
CA ASP A 94 -13.22 -5.38 -1.59
C ASP A 94 -12.90 -5.99 -0.21
N TRP A 95 -11.87 -6.83 -0.13
CA TRP A 95 -11.38 -7.42 1.13
C TRP A 95 -10.79 -6.38 2.09
N ILE A 96 -10.29 -5.25 1.57
CA ILE A 96 -9.81 -4.13 2.40
C ILE A 96 -10.99 -3.38 3.03
N ASP A 97 -12.09 -3.23 2.27
CA ASP A 97 -13.35 -2.67 2.80
C ASP A 97 -14.00 -3.59 3.83
N ALA A 98 -13.91 -4.91 3.61
CA ALA A 98 -14.37 -5.91 4.57
C ALA A 98 -13.46 -6.03 5.82
N HIS A 99 -12.31 -5.35 5.81
CA HIS A 99 -11.32 -5.39 6.89
C HIS A 99 -10.67 -6.78 7.08
N ASP A 100 -10.63 -7.57 6.02
CA ASP A 100 -9.94 -8.85 5.98
C ASP A 100 -8.42 -8.62 5.88
N ASN A 101 -7.65 -9.63 6.26
CA ASN A 101 -6.19 -9.63 6.17
C ASN A 101 -5.71 -10.48 4.98
N LEU A 102 -4.42 -10.40 4.68
CA LEU A 102 -3.78 -11.22 3.65
C LEU A 102 -2.42 -11.73 4.13
N ALA A 103 -2.25 -13.05 4.17
CA ALA A 103 -0.98 -13.71 4.42
C ALA A 103 -0.36 -14.18 3.09
N LEU A 104 0.85 -13.71 2.80
CA LEU A 104 1.67 -14.14 1.67
C LEU A 104 2.86 -14.96 2.18
N CYS A 105 2.83 -16.27 1.99
CA CYS A 105 3.87 -17.20 2.48
C CYS A 105 4.61 -17.86 1.30
N GLY A 106 5.76 -18.48 1.59
CA GLY A 106 6.55 -19.20 0.58
C GLY A 106 8.07 -18.92 0.65
N PRO A 107 8.88 -19.54 -0.22
CA PRO A 107 10.33 -19.46 -0.14
C PRO A 107 10.91 -18.08 -0.51
N THR A 108 12.19 -17.86 -0.22
CA THR A 108 12.88 -16.61 -0.53
C THR A 108 12.90 -16.33 -2.04
N GLY A 109 12.66 -15.07 -2.42
CA GLY A 109 12.83 -14.61 -3.79
C GLY A 109 11.66 -14.90 -4.73
N ILE A 110 10.57 -15.51 -4.25
CA ILE A 110 9.40 -15.87 -5.05
C ILE A 110 8.40 -14.71 -5.29
N GLY A 111 8.75 -13.49 -4.87
CA GLY A 111 7.96 -12.28 -5.15
C GLY A 111 6.93 -11.86 -4.09
N LYS A 112 6.90 -12.45 -2.89
CA LYS A 112 5.96 -12.08 -1.80
C LYS A 112 5.90 -10.56 -1.52
N SER A 113 7.06 -9.97 -1.20
CA SER A 113 7.18 -8.53 -0.90
C SER A 113 6.81 -7.65 -2.10
N TRP A 114 7.11 -8.13 -3.31
CA TRP A 114 6.77 -7.41 -4.54
C TRP A 114 5.26 -7.43 -4.79
N LEU A 115 4.61 -8.59 -4.62
CA LEU A 115 3.16 -8.73 -4.74
C LEU A 115 2.41 -7.90 -3.68
N ALA A 116 2.88 -7.90 -2.43
CA ALA A 116 2.37 -7.01 -1.39
C ALA A 116 2.47 -5.54 -1.82
N CYS A 117 3.60 -5.12 -2.39
CA CYS A 117 3.76 -3.77 -2.91
C CYS A 117 2.81 -3.48 -4.09
N ALA A 118 2.60 -4.43 -5.01
CA ALA A 118 1.68 -4.26 -6.14
C ALA A 118 0.24 -4.02 -5.66
N ILE A 119 -0.21 -4.82 -4.68
CA ILE A 119 -1.51 -4.63 -4.03
C ILE A 119 -1.56 -3.27 -3.30
N GLY A 120 -0.49 -2.89 -2.60
CA GLY A 120 -0.37 -1.57 -1.97
C GLY A 120 -0.44 -0.41 -2.96
N HIS A 121 0.20 -0.52 -4.13
CA HIS A 121 0.10 0.47 -5.21
C HIS A 121 -1.32 0.59 -5.71
N LYS A 122 -1.99 -0.54 -5.96
CA LYS A 122 -3.40 -0.56 -6.38
C LYS A 122 -4.30 0.10 -5.32
N ALA A 123 -4.11 -0.22 -4.04
CA ALA A 123 -4.86 0.40 -2.95
C ALA A 123 -4.64 1.93 -2.90
N CYS A 124 -3.41 2.42 -3.12
CA CYS A 124 -3.18 3.87 -3.24
C CYS A 124 -3.90 4.50 -4.44
N ARG A 125 -3.93 3.82 -5.60
CA ARG A 125 -4.70 4.24 -6.79
C ARG A 125 -6.20 4.27 -6.50
N ASP A 126 -6.70 3.32 -5.72
CA ASP A 126 -8.11 3.23 -5.28
C ASP A 126 -8.42 4.15 -4.10
N ASN A 127 -7.63 5.20 -3.94
CA ASN A 127 -7.87 6.22 -2.97
C ASN A 127 -7.79 5.74 -1.49
N ARG A 128 -6.97 4.72 -1.18
CA ARG A 128 -6.75 4.22 0.19
C ARG A 128 -5.39 4.62 0.76
N SER A 129 -5.35 4.85 2.07
CA SER A 129 -4.13 5.06 2.85
C SER A 129 -3.40 3.73 3.08
N VAL A 130 -2.11 3.70 2.75
CA VAL A 130 -1.27 2.50 2.86
C VAL A 130 -0.02 2.87 3.64
N LEU A 131 0.54 1.93 4.40
CA LEU A 131 1.88 2.02 4.95
C LEU A 131 2.59 0.67 4.83
N TYR A 132 3.78 0.69 4.24
CA TYR A 132 4.67 -0.45 4.20
C TYR A 132 5.79 -0.29 5.22
N THR A 133 6.10 -1.39 5.91
CA THR A 133 7.29 -1.49 6.75
C THR A 133 7.85 -2.90 6.74
N ARG A 134 9.16 -3.01 6.91
CA ARG A 134 9.79 -4.30 7.20
C ARG A 134 9.61 -4.56 8.68
N PHE A 135 9.05 -5.70 9.04
CA PHE A 135 8.68 -6.03 10.40
C PHE A 135 9.87 -5.95 11.39
N PRO A 136 11.08 -6.47 11.09
CA PRO A 136 12.23 -6.30 11.99
C PRO A 136 12.57 -4.83 12.27
N ARG A 137 12.58 -4.00 11.22
CA ARG A 137 12.85 -2.56 11.35
C ARG A 137 11.75 -1.84 12.12
N LEU A 138 10.50 -2.27 11.98
CA LEU A 138 9.40 -1.72 12.76
C LEU A 138 9.63 -1.93 14.27
N LEU A 139 10.10 -3.11 14.67
CA LEU A 139 10.39 -3.40 16.08
C LEU A 139 11.49 -2.48 16.63
N ASP A 140 12.57 -2.28 15.88
CA ASP A 140 13.63 -1.33 16.25
C ASP A 140 13.07 0.10 16.40
N GLU A 141 12.24 0.53 15.45
CA GLU A 141 11.60 1.86 15.48
C GLU A 141 10.65 2.03 16.67
N LEU A 142 9.93 0.97 17.07
CA LEU A 142 9.04 0.98 18.23
C LEU A 142 9.84 1.08 19.53
N ALA A 143 10.90 0.29 19.67
CA ALA A 143 11.80 0.34 20.82
C ALA A 143 12.41 1.75 21.01
N LEU A 144 12.94 2.34 19.94
CA LEU A 144 13.47 3.71 19.96
C LEU A 144 12.39 4.75 20.28
N SER A 145 11.19 4.62 19.69
CA SER A 145 10.10 5.57 19.92
C SER A 145 9.61 5.59 21.37
N ARG A 146 9.82 4.50 22.12
CA ARG A 146 9.49 4.43 23.54
C ARG A 146 10.46 5.26 24.39
N GLY A 147 11.77 5.17 24.11
CA GLY A 147 12.79 5.97 24.78
C GLY A 147 12.57 7.48 24.60
N ASP A 148 12.08 7.89 23.43
CA ASP A 148 11.86 9.31 23.09
C ASP A 148 10.41 9.79 23.30
N GLY A 149 9.52 8.99 23.90
CA GLY A 149 8.12 9.36 24.16
C GLY A 149 7.21 9.51 22.92
N ARG A 150 7.62 8.95 21.76
CA ARG A 150 6.90 9.03 20.47
C ARG A 150 6.05 7.80 20.15
N ILE A 151 6.08 6.77 20.99
CA ILE A 151 5.42 5.48 20.78
C ILE A 151 3.92 5.62 20.48
N ALA A 152 3.17 6.42 21.25
CA ALA A 152 1.72 6.59 21.05
C ALA A 152 1.38 7.15 19.66
N ARG A 153 2.20 8.09 19.15
CA ARG A 153 2.04 8.63 17.79
C ARG A 153 2.33 7.57 16.73
N LYS A 154 3.32 6.72 16.97
CA LYS A 154 3.71 5.65 16.04
C LYS A 154 2.62 4.57 15.97
N LEU A 155 2.12 4.11 17.11
CA LEU A 155 1.01 3.15 17.19
C LEU A 155 -0.24 3.70 16.51
N LYS A 156 -0.64 4.95 16.81
CA LYS A 156 -1.75 5.62 16.13
C LYS A 156 -1.57 5.67 14.61
N SER A 157 -0.37 5.99 14.12
CA SER A 157 -0.09 5.98 12.68
C SER A 157 -0.24 4.60 12.06
N LEU A 158 0.17 3.54 12.76
CA LEU A 158 0.06 2.15 12.29
C LEU A 158 -1.40 1.67 12.35
N GLY A 159 -2.17 2.08 13.34
CA GLY A 159 -3.59 1.72 13.49
C GLY A 159 -4.51 2.43 12.49
N GLN A 160 -4.18 3.65 12.05
CA GLN A 160 -5.11 4.46 11.24
C GLN A 160 -5.08 4.19 9.72
N VAL A 161 -3.97 3.67 9.18
CA VAL A 161 -3.89 3.37 7.74
C VAL A 161 -4.82 2.23 7.35
N GLU A 162 -5.51 2.39 6.23
CA GLU A 162 -6.47 1.39 5.70
C GLU A 162 -5.79 0.08 5.37
N LEU A 163 -4.55 0.12 4.87
CA LEU A 163 -3.74 -1.05 4.59
C LEU A 163 -2.35 -0.92 5.22
N LEU A 164 -2.03 -1.80 6.17
CA LEU A 164 -0.69 -1.95 6.73
C LEU A 164 -0.01 -3.17 6.11
N ILE A 165 1.20 -3.01 5.61
CA ILE A 165 2.01 -4.10 5.06
C ILE A 165 3.18 -4.35 6.00
N LEU A 166 3.16 -5.51 6.67
CA LEU A 166 4.23 -6.05 7.51
C LEU A 166 5.05 -7.05 6.69
N ASP A 167 6.11 -6.56 6.08
CA ASP A 167 6.98 -7.39 5.24
C ASP A 167 8.05 -8.09 6.07
N VAL A 168 8.36 -9.34 5.75
CA VAL A 168 9.44 -10.11 6.41
C VAL A 168 9.10 -10.51 7.86
N TRP A 169 7.89 -11.03 8.06
CA TRP A 169 7.45 -11.65 9.31
C TRP A 169 8.19 -12.94 9.63
N GLY A 170 8.51 -13.14 10.91
CA GLY A 170 9.00 -14.42 11.43
C GLY A 170 10.48 -14.72 11.21
N LEU A 171 11.30 -13.75 10.76
CA LEU A 171 12.76 -13.97 10.61
C LEU A 171 13.57 -13.85 11.90
N GLN A 172 13.04 -13.17 12.92
CA GLN A 172 13.69 -13.03 14.21
C GLN A 172 12.71 -13.37 15.33
N PRO A 173 13.17 -14.00 16.42
CA PRO A 173 12.35 -14.21 17.61
C PRO A 173 11.82 -12.87 18.14
N LEU A 174 10.58 -12.88 18.65
CA LEU A 174 10.02 -11.73 19.35
C LEU A 174 10.36 -11.81 20.83
N ASP A 175 10.88 -10.72 21.40
CA ASP A 175 10.94 -10.54 22.84
C ASP A 175 9.55 -10.18 23.40
N ALA A 176 9.42 -10.10 24.73
CA ALA A 176 8.15 -9.82 25.38
C ALA A 176 7.54 -8.47 24.96
N GLN A 177 8.38 -7.44 24.78
CA GLN A 177 7.89 -6.11 24.40
C GLN A 177 7.44 -6.07 22.94
N ALA A 178 8.18 -6.73 22.04
CA ALA A 178 7.83 -6.84 20.62
C ALA A 178 6.52 -7.58 20.42
N ARG A 179 6.25 -8.63 21.21
CA ARG A 179 4.94 -9.34 21.20
C ARG A 179 3.81 -8.42 21.64
N HIS A 180 4.02 -7.69 22.74
CA HIS A 180 3.05 -6.74 23.25
C HIS A 180 2.74 -5.64 22.23
N ASP A 181 3.78 -5.00 21.67
CA ASP A 181 3.60 -3.93 20.70
C ASP A 181 2.91 -4.40 19.43
N LEU A 182 3.23 -5.61 18.96
CA LEU A 182 2.53 -6.20 17.83
C LEU A 182 1.05 -6.47 18.15
N LEU A 183 0.75 -7.03 19.33
CA LEU A 183 -0.63 -7.30 19.73
C LEU A 183 -1.43 -5.99 19.79
N GLU A 184 -0.90 -4.93 20.39
CA GLU A 184 -1.53 -3.59 20.43
C GLU A 184 -1.83 -3.06 19.02
N ILE A 185 -0.86 -3.17 18.09
CA ILE A 185 -1.09 -2.76 16.69
C ILE A 185 -2.22 -3.57 16.06
N LEU A 186 -2.28 -4.87 16.31
CA LEU A 186 -3.28 -5.75 15.71
C LEU A 186 -4.67 -5.55 16.35
N GLU A 187 -4.73 -5.25 17.64
CA GLU A 187 -5.96 -4.92 18.35
C GLU A 187 -6.62 -3.67 17.80
N ASP A 188 -5.84 -2.60 17.62
CA ASP A 188 -6.34 -1.35 17.05
C ASP A 188 -6.93 -1.53 15.64
N ARG A 189 -6.46 -2.56 14.92
CA ARG A 189 -6.78 -2.83 13.52
C ARG A 189 -7.85 -3.89 13.32
N TYR A 190 -8.01 -4.81 14.27
CA TYR A 190 -8.89 -5.96 14.12
C TYR A 190 -10.35 -5.54 13.85
N GLY A 191 -10.92 -6.07 12.76
CA GLY A 191 -12.27 -5.73 12.29
C GLY A 191 -12.46 -4.27 11.85
N ARG A 192 -11.38 -3.49 11.67
CA ARG A 192 -11.43 -2.05 11.34
C ARG A 192 -10.54 -1.66 10.16
N LYS A 193 -9.40 -2.34 9.99
CA LYS A 193 -8.37 -2.06 8.98
C LYS A 193 -7.64 -3.35 8.58
N SER A 194 -7.14 -3.40 7.35
CA SER A 194 -6.57 -4.62 6.79
C SER A 194 -5.05 -4.69 6.89
N THR A 195 -4.52 -5.86 7.14
CA THR A 195 -3.08 -6.09 7.27
C THR A 195 -2.61 -7.13 6.27
N ILE A 196 -1.57 -6.81 5.51
CA ILE A 196 -0.81 -7.78 4.72
C ILE A 196 0.40 -8.20 5.53
N VAL A 197 0.62 -9.51 5.65
CA VAL A 197 1.84 -10.06 6.22
C VAL A 197 2.55 -10.87 5.14
N THR A 198 3.86 -10.68 5.00
CA THR A 198 4.68 -11.58 4.18
C THR A 198 5.61 -12.40 5.06
N SER A 199 5.72 -13.70 4.83
CA SER A 199 6.62 -14.55 5.59
C SER A 199 7.29 -15.61 4.74
N GLN A 200 8.48 -16.03 5.16
CA GLN A 200 9.11 -17.25 4.65
C GLN A 200 8.72 -18.48 5.45
N LEU A 201 8.17 -18.28 6.65
CA LEU A 201 7.63 -19.36 7.47
C LEU A 201 6.23 -19.69 6.99
N ASP A 202 5.94 -20.98 6.95
CA ASP A 202 4.58 -21.46 6.83
C ASP A 202 3.76 -21.00 8.04
N ILE A 203 2.47 -20.76 7.84
CA ILE A 203 1.57 -20.24 8.88
C ILE A 203 1.59 -21.13 10.12
N ALA A 204 1.68 -22.46 9.95
CA ALA A 204 1.77 -23.42 11.04
C ALA A 204 2.99 -23.19 11.97
N SER A 205 4.05 -22.55 11.46
CA SER A 205 5.25 -22.22 12.24
C SER A 205 5.16 -20.88 12.97
N TRP A 206 4.13 -20.05 12.70
CA TRP A 206 4.05 -18.70 13.26
C TRP A 206 3.82 -18.72 14.77
N HIS A 207 3.02 -19.66 15.28
CA HIS A 207 2.80 -19.80 16.73
C HIS A 207 4.13 -20.04 17.46
N ARG A 208 4.97 -20.94 16.93
CA ARG A 208 6.33 -21.18 17.46
C ARG A 208 7.23 -19.94 17.32
N ALA A 209 7.16 -19.25 16.19
CA ALA A 209 7.99 -18.07 15.93
C ALA A 209 7.69 -16.89 16.87
N ILE A 210 6.43 -16.76 17.31
CA ILE A 210 6.03 -15.76 18.31
C ILE A 210 6.66 -16.09 19.67
N GLY A 211 6.69 -17.36 20.06
CA GLY A 211 7.48 -17.84 21.21
C GLY A 211 6.85 -17.63 22.58
N ASP A 212 5.55 -17.29 22.64
CA ASP A 212 4.72 -17.26 23.85
C ASP A 212 3.30 -17.70 23.46
N PRO A 213 2.72 -18.76 24.07
CA PRO A 213 1.42 -19.31 23.64
C PRO A 213 0.27 -18.30 23.73
N THR A 214 0.18 -17.55 24.83
CA THR A 214 -0.90 -16.59 25.05
C THR A 214 -0.87 -15.47 24.02
N TYR A 215 0.32 -14.90 23.78
CA TYR A 215 0.49 -13.90 22.74
C TYR A 215 0.29 -14.48 21.34
N ALA A 216 0.78 -15.70 21.10
CA ALA A 216 0.65 -16.36 19.81
C ALA A 216 -0.82 -16.56 19.43
N ASP A 217 -1.64 -17.09 20.34
CA ASP A 217 -3.07 -17.26 20.11
C ASP A 217 -3.75 -15.92 19.83
N ALA A 218 -3.48 -14.89 20.64
CA ALA A 218 -4.08 -13.57 20.47
C ALA A 218 -3.68 -12.89 19.14
N ILE A 219 -2.38 -12.94 18.79
CA ILE A 219 -1.86 -12.35 17.56
C ILE A 219 -2.40 -13.08 16.33
N LEU A 220 -2.39 -14.41 16.35
CA LEU A 220 -2.83 -15.22 15.20
C LEU A 220 -4.34 -15.16 15.01
N ASP A 221 -5.14 -15.10 16.07
CA ASP A 221 -6.57 -14.88 15.99
C ASP A 221 -6.88 -13.59 15.21
N ARG A 222 -6.25 -12.47 15.59
CA ARG A 222 -6.46 -11.17 14.92
C ARG A 222 -5.91 -11.12 13.50
N LEU A 223 -4.80 -11.79 13.24
CA LEU A 223 -4.18 -11.80 11.90
C LEU A 223 -4.86 -12.77 10.93
N LEU A 224 -5.32 -13.93 11.39
CA LEU A 224 -5.65 -15.07 10.52
C LEU A 224 -7.12 -15.50 10.56
N HIS A 225 -7.95 -15.00 11.48
CA HIS A 225 -9.37 -15.32 11.55
C HIS A 225 -10.08 -14.99 10.24
N ASN A 226 -9.96 -13.74 9.78
CA ASN A 226 -10.50 -13.27 8.49
C ASN A 226 -9.37 -12.96 7.52
N ALA A 227 -8.58 -13.97 7.14
CA ALA A 227 -7.44 -13.77 6.25
C ALA A 227 -7.51 -14.59 4.96
N HIS A 228 -7.29 -13.90 3.85
CA HIS A 228 -6.86 -14.53 2.61
C HIS A 228 -5.45 -15.09 2.78
N ARG A 229 -5.19 -16.26 2.18
CA ARG A 229 -3.90 -16.95 2.28
C ARG A 229 -3.42 -17.29 0.89
N ILE A 230 -2.19 -16.88 0.58
CA ILE A 230 -1.50 -17.27 -0.65
C ILE A 230 -0.17 -17.89 -0.24
N GLU A 231 -0.04 -19.17 -0.53
CA GLU A 231 1.19 -19.93 -0.36
C GLU A 231 1.87 -20.05 -1.71
N LEU A 232 2.98 -19.33 -1.88
CA LEU A 232 3.79 -19.38 -3.09
C LEU A 232 4.79 -20.52 -2.98
N THR A 233 5.03 -21.20 -4.09
CA THR A 233 6.00 -22.29 -4.21
C THR A 233 6.96 -22.03 -5.37
N GLY A 234 7.96 -22.89 -5.57
CA GLY A 234 8.88 -22.80 -6.71
C GLY A 234 10.14 -21.96 -6.49
N ASP A 235 10.88 -21.73 -7.59
CA ASP A 235 12.22 -21.15 -7.58
C ASP A 235 12.25 -19.62 -7.46
N SER A 236 13.34 -19.11 -6.90
CA SER A 236 13.56 -17.67 -6.76
C SER A 236 13.54 -16.94 -8.13
N LEU A 237 12.62 -15.98 -8.28
CA LEU A 237 12.49 -15.12 -9.46
C LEU A 237 13.71 -14.21 -9.66
N ARG A 238 14.57 -14.06 -8.65
CA ARG A 238 15.80 -13.24 -8.76
C ARG A 238 16.85 -13.88 -9.68
N ARG A 239 16.78 -15.19 -9.88
CA ARG A 239 17.72 -15.94 -10.75
C ARG A 239 17.37 -15.82 -12.25
N ALA A 240 16.17 -15.32 -12.58
CA ALA A 240 15.65 -15.26 -13.94
C ALA A 240 16.11 -14.04 -14.77
N LYS A 241 17.16 -13.32 -14.37
CA LYS A 241 17.89 -12.42 -15.29
C LYS A 241 18.99 -13.23 -15.96
N PRO A 242 18.88 -13.61 -17.25
CA PRO A 242 20.06 -14.02 -18.00
C PRO A 242 20.98 -12.81 -18.05
N THR A 243 22.23 -12.98 -17.63
CA THR A 243 23.31 -12.09 -18.02
C THR A 243 23.27 -12.01 -19.54
N ALA A 244 23.11 -10.81 -20.10
CA ALA A 244 23.34 -10.63 -21.52
C ALA A 244 24.79 -11.06 -21.79
N ALA A 245 24.97 -12.21 -22.41
CA ALA A 245 26.25 -12.59 -22.99
C ALA A 245 26.48 -11.63 -24.16
N GLY A 246 27.61 -10.91 -24.09
CA GLY A 246 28.04 -9.94 -25.10
C GLY A 246 28.43 -10.56 -26.43
#